data_AF-A0A813KIT8-F1
#
_entry.id   AF-A0A813KIT8-F1
#
_cell.length_a   1.000
_cell.length_b   1.000
_cell.length_c   1.000
_cell.angle_alpha   90.00
_cell.angle_beta   90.00
_cell.angle_gamma   90.00
#
_symmetry.space_group_name_H-M   'P 1'
#
loop_
_entity.id
_entity.type
_entity.pdbx_description
1 polymer ?
#
loop_
_entity_poly.entity_id
_entity_poly.type
_entity_poly.pdbx_seq_one_letter_code
_entity_poly.pdbx_strand_id
1 'polypeptide(L)'
;MVFRTLVVASLSLGVSAGSMYLAQLCRGHACDSAKFPMLDYVPGDDGEEAKCICRAHPCWDDAGSTHACSKNEEAPFLVYSYDEEGKLSCGCNNEPYIVPVYVAKELCPGHHCGDNPEHPILDYNAEEKKCLCRAHPCHDDNGVKHSCPDAKFPLLQYGEDEKDGKVVKKCTCAAKLEAPVFDEL
;
A
#
# COMPACT_ATOMS: atom_id res chain seq x y z
N MET A 1 34.99 2.02 38.95
CA MET A 1 33.77 1.36 38.44
C MET A 1 33.70 1.64 36.95
N VAL A 2 33.83 0.61 36.11
CA VAL A 2 33.81 0.75 34.65
C VAL A 2 32.37 0.53 34.18
N PHE A 3 31.69 1.58 33.73
CA PHE A 3 30.37 1.47 33.13
C PHE A 3 30.51 0.91 31.72
N ARG A 4 30.05 -0.33 31.50
CA ARG A 4 29.86 -0.92 30.17
C ARG A 4 28.54 -0.39 29.60
N THR A 5 28.61 0.48 28.62
CA THR A 5 27.44 0.95 27.87
C THR A 5 27.01 -0.15 26.89
N LEU A 6 25.81 -0.70 27.08
CA LEU A 6 25.16 -1.62 26.14
C LEU A 6 24.49 -0.78 25.05
N VAL A 7 24.94 -0.91 23.81
CA VAL A 7 24.28 -0.32 22.64
C VAL A 7 23.20 -1.29 22.20
N VAL A 8 21.93 -0.92 22.40
CA VAL A 8 20.80 -1.64 21.82
C VAL A 8 20.62 -1.16 20.39
N ALA A 9 20.95 -2.01 19.42
CA ALA A 9 20.70 -1.74 18.01
C ALA A 9 19.21 -1.96 17.73
N SER A 10 18.44 -0.88 17.62
CA SER A 10 17.05 -0.92 17.19
C SER A 10 16.99 -1.22 15.69
N LEU A 11 16.63 -2.45 15.32
CA LEU A 11 16.29 -2.82 13.95
C LEU A 11 14.96 -2.14 13.59
N SER A 12 15.03 -0.98 12.95
CA SER A 12 13.87 -0.31 12.38
C SER A 12 13.45 -1.04 11.10
N LEU A 13 12.46 -1.92 11.21
CA LEU A 13 11.79 -2.49 10.03
C LEU A 13 10.96 -1.38 9.39
N GLY A 14 11.48 -0.82 8.29
CA GLY A 14 10.76 0.12 7.45
C GLY A 14 9.72 -0.62 6.63
N VAL A 15 8.49 -0.13 6.69
CA VAL A 15 7.29 -0.65 6.03
C VAL A 15 7.18 -0.08 4.62
N SER A 16 6.35 -0.66 3.73
CA SER A 16 6.31 -0.30 2.30
C SER A 16 4.95 -0.47 1.62
N ALA A 17 4.37 0.60 1.08
CA ALA A 17 3.16 0.59 0.24
C ALA A 17 3.26 1.54 -0.96
N GLY A 18 2.86 1.10 -2.16
CA GLY A 18 2.60 2.01 -3.28
C GLY A 18 3.03 1.50 -4.65
N SER A 19 2.06 1.36 -5.55
CA SER A 19 2.27 1.10 -6.98
C SER A 19 2.75 2.38 -7.68
N MET A 20 3.84 2.31 -8.43
CA MET A 20 4.29 3.44 -9.26
C MET A 20 3.33 3.68 -10.41
N TYR A 21 2.75 2.62 -10.99
CA TYR A 21 1.76 2.75 -12.05
C TYR A 21 0.59 3.62 -11.60
N LEU A 22 0.05 3.34 -10.41
CA LEU A 22 -1.03 4.16 -9.86
C LEU A 22 -0.57 5.59 -9.55
N ALA A 23 0.62 5.77 -8.97
CA ALA A 23 1.14 7.11 -8.68
C ALA A 23 1.26 7.98 -9.95
N GLN A 24 1.63 7.38 -11.08
CA GLN A 24 1.69 8.06 -12.37
C GLN A 24 0.31 8.45 -12.92
N LEU A 25 -0.71 7.59 -12.73
CA LEU A 25 -2.10 7.89 -13.12
C LEU A 25 -2.72 8.97 -12.22
N CYS A 26 -2.35 8.96 -10.93
CA CYS A 26 -2.99 9.74 -9.88
C CYS A 26 -2.09 10.83 -9.30
N ARG A 27 -1.33 11.52 -10.15
CA ARG A 27 -0.45 12.61 -9.69
C ARG A 27 -1.23 13.67 -8.91
N GLY A 28 -0.66 14.10 -7.80
CA GLY A 28 -1.24 15.10 -6.90
C GLY A 28 -2.41 14.61 -6.03
N HIS A 29 -2.82 13.34 -6.13
CA HIS A 29 -3.86 12.78 -5.27
C HIS A 29 -3.27 12.04 -4.06
N ALA A 30 -3.91 12.21 -2.91
CA ALA A 30 -3.60 11.52 -1.66
C ALA A 30 -4.90 11.20 -0.92
N CYS A 31 -4.85 10.20 -0.05
CA CYS A 31 -6.01 9.73 0.71
C CYS A 31 -5.73 9.82 2.21
N ASP A 32 -6.26 10.87 2.84
CA ASP A 32 -6.00 11.16 4.26
C ASP A 32 -7.12 10.66 5.19
N SER A 33 -8.19 10.09 4.61
CA SER A 33 -9.32 9.58 5.38
C SER A 33 -9.01 8.20 5.95
N ALA A 34 -9.15 8.03 7.27
CA ALA A 34 -9.05 6.70 7.90
C ALA A 34 -10.09 5.70 7.35
N LYS A 35 -11.26 6.18 6.89
CA LYS A 35 -12.31 5.34 6.29
C LYS A 35 -12.02 4.96 4.83
N PHE A 36 -11.23 5.79 4.13
CA PHE A 36 -10.86 5.57 2.73
C PHE A 36 -9.36 5.82 2.53
N PRO A 37 -8.48 5.03 3.15
CA PRO A 37 -7.04 5.34 3.19
C PRO A 37 -6.28 4.89 1.95
N MET A 38 -6.93 4.18 1.03
CA MET A 38 -6.27 3.60 -0.14
C MET A 38 -6.55 4.45 -1.38
N LEU A 39 -5.49 5.00 -1.96
CA LEU A 39 -5.55 5.59 -3.30
C LEU A 39 -5.75 4.49 -4.33
N ASP A 40 -6.61 4.75 -5.31
CA ASP A 40 -6.91 3.82 -6.38
C ASP A 40 -7.45 4.52 -7.62
N TYR A 41 -7.72 3.75 -8.67
CA TYR A 41 -8.15 4.24 -9.97
C TYR A 41 -9.44 3.58 -10.42
N VAL A 42 -10.27 4.33 -11.11
CA VAL A 42 -11.42 3.84 -11.86
C VAL A 42 -11.20 4.27 -13.31
N PRO A 43 -10.99 3.33 -14.25
CA PRO A 43 -10.90 3.67 -15.66
C PRO A 43 -12.23 4.30 -16.11
N GLY A 44 -12.16 5.22 -17.06
CA GLY A 44 -13.35 5.78 -17.68
C GLY A 44 -13.86 4.85 -18.78
N ASP A 45 -15.18 4.65 -18.85
CA ASP A 45 -15.85 3.87 -19.89
C ASP A 45 -16.70 4.78 -20.77
N ASP A 46 -16.81 4.47 -22.07
CA ASP A 46 -17.76 5.06 -23.03
C ASP A 46 -18.03 6.57 -22.88
N GLY A 47 -16.94 7.36 -22.91
CA GLY A 47 -17.01 8.83 -22.85
C GLY A 47 -16.97 9.41 -21.43
N GLU A 48 -16.87 8.57 -20.40
CA GLU A 48 -16.56 9.01 -19.05
C GLU A 48 -15.06 9.22 -18.85
N GLU A 49 -14.71 10.21 -18.02
CA GLU A 49 -13.33 10.46 -17.62
C GLU A 49 -12.90 9.47 -16.54
N ALA A 50 -11.68 8.95 -16.67
CA ALA A 50 -11.07 8.14 -15.62
C ALA A 50 -10.80 8.98 -14.37
N LYS A 51 -10.89 8.36 -13.19
CA LYS A 51 -10.83 9.06 -11.90
C LYS A 51 -9.92 8.36 -10.91
N CYS A 52 -9.19 9.16 -10.16
CA CYS A 52 -8.50 8.71 -8.95
C CYS A 52 -9.45 8.83 -7.76
N ILE A 53 -9.56 7.76 -6.99
CA ILE A 53 -10.49 7.68 -5.86
C ILE A 53 -9.77 7.21 -4.60
N CYS A 54 -10.34 7.57 -3.47
CA CYS A 54 -9.98 6.98 -2.18
C CYS A 54 -10.99 5.89 -1.84
N ARG A 55 -10.51 4.69 -1.51
CA ARG A 55 -11.38 3.55 -1.14
C ARG A 55 -11.04 2.98 0.22
N ALA A 56 -12.04 2.29 0.77
CA ALA A 56 -11.90 1.46 1.95
C ALA A 56 -11.09 0.21 1.61
N HIS A 57 -10.47 -0.39 2.63
CA HIS A 57 -9.81 -1.67 2.44
C HIS A 57 -10.83 -2.74 2.02
N PRO A 58 -10.59 -3.54 0.96
CA PRO A 58 -11.55 -4.54 0.48
C PRO A 58 -12.01 -5.51 1.55
N CYS A 59 -11.09 -5.90 2.45
CA CYS A 59 -11.40 -6.80 3.55
C CYS A 59 -12.21 -6.19 4.70
N TRP A 60 -12.55 -4.89 4.67
CA TRP A 60 -13.44 -4.30 5.67
C TRP A 60 -14.92 -4.61 5.41
N ASP A 61 -15.26 -4.95 4.16
CA ASP A 61 -16.59 -5.43 3.76
C ASP A 61 -16.44 -6.49 2.64
N ASP A 62 -16.28 -7.74 3.07
CA ASP A 62 -16.26 -8.93 2.22
C ASP A 62 -17.61 -9.64 2.33
N ALA A 63 -18.57 -9.21 1.50
CA ALA A 63 -19.95 -9.72 1.50
C ALA A 63 -20.61 -9.66 2.90
N GLY A 64 -20.43 -8.55 3.62
CA GLY A 64 -20.92 -8.36 4.98
C GLY A 64 -20.01 -8.93 6.09
N SER A 65 -18.89 -9.56 5.73
CA SER A 65 -17.87 -9.98 6.69
C SER A 65 -16.74 -8.94 6.78
N THR A 66 -16.37 -8.56 8.00
CA THR A 66 -15.22 -7.68 8.24
C THR A 66 -14.05 -8.52 8.74
N HIS A 67 -12.89 -8.38 8.09
CA HIS A 67 -11.65 -9.05 8.47
C HIS A 67 -10.69 -8.08 9.17
N ALA A 68 -9.94 -8.59 10.14
CA ALA A 68 -8.91 -7.85 10.86
C ALA A 68 -7.79 -8.79 11.33
N CYS A 69 -6.58 -8.24 11.48
CA CYS A 69 -5.43 -8.96 12.05
C CYS A 69 -5.25 -8.61 13.52
N SER A 70 -4.89 -9.61 14.33
CA SER A 70 -4.62 -9.39 15.75
C SER A 70 -3.39 -8.51 15.93
N LYS A 71 -3.45 -7.56 16.89
CA LYS A 71 -2.32 -6.66 17.19
C LYS A 71 -1.12 -7.38 17.83
N ASN A 72 -1.33 -8.57 18.39
CA ASN A 72 -0.31 -9.31 19.16
C ASN A 72 0.32 -10.47 18.37
N GLU A 73 0.03 -10.57 17.07
CA GLU A 73 0.55 -11.63 16.21
C GLU A 73 1.81 -11.19 15.45
N GLU A 74 2.57 -12.16 14.96
CA GLU A 74 3.75 -11.94 14.10
C GLU A 74 3.38 -11.24 12.78
N ALA A 75 2.10 -11.27 12.40
CA ALA A 75 1.55 -10.73 11.17
C ALA A 75 0.42 -9.70 11.44
N PRO A 76 0.72 -8.49 11.94
CA PRO A 76 -0.30 -7.57 12.43
C PRO A 76 -0.93 -6.69 11.33
N PHE A 77 -0.64 -6.94 10.06
CA PHE A 77 -1.05 -6.10 8.93
C PHE A 77 -2.03 -6.82 8.02
N LEU A 78 -3.21 -6.22 7.83
CA LEU A 78 -4.23 -6.73 6.93
C LEU A 78 -3.77 -6.53 5.49
N VAL A 79 -3.79 -7.60 4.72
CA VAL A 79 -3.47 -7.64 3.29
C VAL A 79 -4.58 -8.33 2.53
N TYR A 80 -4.57 -8.17 1.21
CA TYR A 80 -5.54 -8.82 0.34
C TYR A 80 -4.94 -9.17 -1.02
N SER A 81 -5.57 -10.10 -1.71
CA SER A 81 -5.32 -10.44 -3.10
C SER A 81 -6.62 -10.80 -3.81
N TYR A 82 -6.57 -10.86 -5.14
CA TYR A 82 -7.66 -11.40 -5.95
C TYR A 82 -7.12 -12.59 -6.73
N ASP A 83 -7.87 -13.68 -6.79
CA ASP A 83 -7.53 -14.81 -7.66
C ASP A 83 -7.84 -14.50 -9.14
N GLU A 84 -7.58 -15.46 -10.03
CA GLU A 84 -7.81 -15.31 -11.48
C GLU A 84 -9.29 -15.05 -11.83
N GLU A 85 -10.21 -15.45 -10.96
CA GLU A 85 -11.66 -15.25 -11.12
C GLU A 85 -12.12 -13.91 -10.50
N GLY A 86 -11.20 -13.14 -9.91
CA GLY A 86 -11.50 -11.88 -9.26
C GLY A 86 -12.16 -12.04 -7.88
N LYS A 87 -12.02 -13.21 -7.26
CA LYS A 87 -12.49 -13.45 -5.88
C LYS A 87 -11.50 -12.88 -4.88
N LEU A 88 -12.01 -12.12 -3.92
CA LEU A 88 -11.22 -11.53 -2.84
C LEU A 88 -10.71 -12.61 -1.89
N SER A 89 -9.43 -12.50 -1.52
CA SER A 89 -8.81 -13.23 -0.43
C SER A 89 -8.21 -12.24 0.56
N CYS A 90 -8.50 -12.44 1.84
CA CYS A 90 -8.06 -11.58 2.93
C CYS A 90 -7.12 -12.36 3.85
N GLY A 91 -6.03 -11.71 4.27
CA GLY A 91 -5.01 -12.35 5.09
C GLY A 91 -4.25 -11.37 5.95
N CYS A 92 -3.30 -11.91 6.71
CA CYS A 92 -2.45 -11.15 7.62
C CYS A 92 -0.99 -11.34 7.21
N ASN A 93 -0.22 -10.26 7.23
CA ASN A 93 1.21 -10.29 6.93
C ASN A 93 2.05 -9.55 7.99
N ASN A 94 3.34 -9.88 8.07
CA ASN A 94 4.32 -9.24 8.94
C ASN A 94 4.83 -7.91 8.37
N GLU A 95 4.76 -7.74 7.05
CA GLU A 95 5.09 -6.52 6.35
C GLU A 95 3.82 -5.86 5.80
N PRO A 96 3.57 -4.58 6.10
CA PRO A 96 2.44 -3.89 5.53
C PRO A 96 2.74 -3.53 4.09
N TYR A 97 1.84 -3.88 3.19
CA TYR A 97 1.78 -3.32 1.87
C TYR A 97 0.34 -3.05 1.48
N ILE A 98 0.14 -2.02 0.67
CA ILE A 98 -1.15 -1.70 0.06
C ILE A 98 -0.94 -1.76 -1.45
N VAL A 99 -1.66 -2.67 -2.07
CA VAL A 99 -1.83 -2.70 -3.52
C VAL A 99 -3.12 -1.94 -3.85
N PRO A 100 -3.22 -1.24 -4.99
CA PRO A 100 -4.49 -0.74 -5.49
C PRO A 100 -5.37 -1.90 -5.97
N VAL A 101 -6.68 -1.85 -5.71
CA VAL A 101 -7.65 -2.83 -6.21
C VAL A 101 -7.70 -2.83 -7.72
N TYR A 102 -7.60 -1.67 -8.39
CA TYR A 102 -7.56 -1.65 -9.86
C TYR A 102 -6.38 -2.50 -10.38
N VAL A 103 -5.22 -2.38 -9.76
CA VAL A 103 -4.06 -3.20 -10.09
C VAL A 103 -4.30 -4.67 -9.73
N ALA A 104 -4.68 -4.97 -8.49
CA ALA A 104 -4.79 -6.34 -8.00
C ALA A 104 -5.94 -7.14 -8.64
N LYS A 105 -7.05 -6.49 -8.98
CA LYS A 105 -8.26 -7.15 -9.48
C LYS A 105 -8.38 -7.08 -11.00
N GLU A 106 -8.18 -5.90 -11.59
CA GLU A 106 -8.46 -5.69 -13.01
C GLU A 106 -7.24 -5.97 -13.90
N LEU A 107 -6.03 -5.58 -13.44
CA LEU A 107 -4.82 -5.73 -14.25
C LEU A 107 -4.02 -6.98 -13.92
N CYS A 108 -4.01 -7.39 -12.65
CA CYS A 108 -3.17 -8.45 -12.13
C CYS A 108 -3.91 -9.52 -11.29
N PRO A 109 -5.08 -10.01 -11.75
CA PRO A 109 -5.76 -11.10 -11.05
C PRO A 109 -4.86 -12.34 -10.97
N GLY A 110 -4.92 -13.06 -9.85
CA GLY A 110 -4.10 -14.25 -9.58
C GLY A 110 -2.66 -13.98 -9.17
N HIS A 111 -2.17 -12.73 -9.27
CA HIS A 111 -0.79 -12.38 -8.93
C HIS A 111 -0.68 -11.83 -7.50
N HIS A 112 0.40 -12.19 -6.80
CA HIS A 112 0.72 -11.66 -5.48
C HIS A 112 2.24 -11.64 -5.28
N CYS A 113 2.70 -10.72 -4.44
CA CYS A 113 4.13 -10.48 -4.19
C CYS A 113 4.51 -10.64 -2.71
N GLY A 114 3.55 -10.97 -1.84
CA GLY A 114 3.73 -11.01 -0.39
C GLY A 114 4.79 -12.00 0.12
N ASP A 115 5.15 -13.00 -0.70
CA ASP A 115 6.16 -14.01 -0.33
C ASP A 115 7.59 -13.55 -0.61
N ASN A 116 7.79 -12.39 -1.24
CA ASN A 116 9.10 -11.82 -1.54
C ASN A 116 9.33 -10.52 -0.76
N PRO A 117 10.07 -10.56 0.38
CA PRO A 117 10.28 -9.38 1.22
C PRO A 117 11.14 -8.31 0.55
N GLU A 118 11.94 -8.65 -0.46
CA GLU A 118 12.70 -7.65 -1.23
C GLU A 118 11.82 -6.92 -2.24
N HIS A 119 10.74 -7.57 -2.70
CA HIS A 119 9.84 -7.05 -3.74
C HIS A 119 8.36 -7.25 -3.38
N PRO A 120 7.87 -6.74 -2.24
CA PRO A 120 6.55 -7.11 -1.73
C PRO A 120 5.38 -6.43 -2.46
N ILE A 121 5.66 -5.46 -3.35
CA ILE A 121 4.63 -4.62 -3.99
C ILE A 121 4.28 -5.19 -5.36
N LEU A 122 3.02 -5.60 -5.51
CA LEU A 122 2.43 -5.88 -6.82
C LEU A 122 2.19 -4.57 -7.57
N ASP A 123 2.72 -4.50 -8.79
CA ASP A 123 2.61 -3.34 -9.67
C ASP A 123 2.37 -3.79 -11.12
N TYR A 124 2.08 -2.84 -12.01
CA TYR A 124 1.79 -3.09 -13.41
C TYR A 124 2.71 -2.30 -14.34
N ASN A 125 3.33 -2.98 -15.30
CA ASN A 125 4.05 -2.34 -16.40
C ASN A 125 3.09 -2.15 -17.57
N ALA A 126 2.68 -0.91 -17.84
CA ALA A 126 1.75 -0.59 -18.92
C ALA A 126 2.34 -0.76 -20.32
N GLU A 127 3.65 -0.58 -20.48
CA GLU A 127 4.35 -0.76 -21.76
C GLU A 127 4.41 -2.24 -22.15
N GLU A 128 4.81 -3.08 -21.19
CA GLU A 128 4.93 -4.53 -21.39
C GLU A 128 3.61 -5.28 -21.21
N LYS A 129 2.59 -4.61 -20.65
CA LYS A 129 1.31 -5.18 -20.23
C LYS A 129 1.48 -6.40 -19.32
N LYS A 130 2.30 -6.24 -18.28
CA LYS A 130 2.66 -7.32 -17.35
C LYS A 130 2.61 -6.88 -15.91
N CYS A 131 2.19 -7.81 -15.06
CA CYS A 131 2.30 -7.72 -13.62
C CYS A 131 3.73 -7.99 -13.19
N LEU A 132 4.20 -7.26 -12.19
CA LEU A 132 5.53 -7.44 -11.63
C LEU A 132 5.54 -7.17 -10.12
N CYS A 133 6.47 -7.83 -9.45
CA CYS A 133 6.79 -7.55 -8.05
C CYS A 133 7.97 -6.58 -7.99
N ARG A 134 7.87 -5.54 -7.18
CA ARG A 134 8.95 -4.56 -7.00
C ARG A 134 9.24 -4.19 -5.56
N ALA A 135 10.47 -3.75 -5.36
CA ALA A 135 10.86 -3.04 -4.14
C ALA A 135 10.10 -1.72 -4.03
N HIS A 136 9.97 -1.22 -2.82
CA HIS A 136 9.32 0.06 -2.58
C HIS A 136 10.07 1.21 -3.25
N PRO A 137 9.41 2.09 -4.04
CA PRO A 137 10.10 3.17 -4.76
C PRO A 137 10.85 4.15 -3.85
N CYS A 138 10.45 4.26 -2.58
CA CYS A 138 11.11 5.07 -1.57
C CYS A 138 12.26 4.36 -0.82
N HIS A 139 12.56 3.09 -1.12
CA HIS A 139 13.72 2.41 -0.53
C HIS A 139 15.04 2.80 -1.18
N ASP A 140 14.99 3.36 -2.40
CA ASP A 140 16.13 3.97 -3.09
C ASP A 140 15.66 5.19 -3.88
N ASP A 141 15.59 6.33 -3.18
CA ASP A 141 15.36 7.64 -3.80
C ASP A 141 16.69 8.38 -3.89
N ASN A 142 17.42 8.16 -5.00
CA ASN A 142 18.75 8.73 -5.25
C ASN A 142 19.76 8.35 -4.15
N GLY A 143 19.76 7.09 -3.71
CA GLY A 143 20.60 6.57 -2.64
C GLY A 143 20.06 6.87 -1.23
N VAL A 144 18.92 7.55 -1.10
CA VAL A 144 18.25 7.80 0.17
C VAL A 144 17.17 6.74 0.39
N LYS A 145 17.34 5.94 1.44
CA LYS A 145 16.31 5.00 1.91
C LYS A 145 15.39 5.70 2.89
N HIS A 146 14.10 5.81 2.55
CA HIS A 146 13.07 6.34 3.43
C HIS A 146 12.47 5.24 4.31
N SER A 147 11.99 5.61 5.49
CA SER A 147 11.29 4.72 6.41
C SER A 147 10.32 5.49 7.30
N CYS A 148 9.38 4.78 7.92
CA CYS A 148 8.39 5.35 8.84
C CYS A 148 8.63 4.86 10.27
N PRO A 149 9.38 5.62 11.10
CA PRO A 149 9.74 5.18 12.44
C PRO A 149 8.61 5.35 13.48
N ASP A 150 7.58 6.15 13.18
CA ASP A 150 6.45 6.35 14.08
C ASP A 150 5.48 5.17 14.00
N ALA A 151 5.29 4.47 15.11
CA ALA A 151 4.36 3.35 15.21
C ALA A 151 2.90 3.72 14.90
N LYS A 152 2.52 5.00 15.00
CA LYS A 152 1.19 5.49 14.59
C LYS A 152 1.04 5.60 13.09
N PHE A 153 2.14 5.85 12.38
CA PHE A 153 2.18 6.04 10.93
C PHE A 153 3.13 5.05 10.29
N PRO A 154 2.95 3.73 10.50
CA PRO A 154 3.93 2.77 10.04
C PRO A 154 3.95 2.68 8.53
N LEU A 155 2.91 3.07 7.79
CA LEU A 155 2.80 2.79 6.35
C LEU A 155 3.58 3.80 5.51
N LEU A 156 4.71 3.40 4.94
CA LEU A 156 5.40 4.21 3.92
C LEU A 156 4.59 4.16 2.62
N GLN A 157 4.27 5.31 2.06
CA GLN A 157 3.50 5.45 0.82
C GLN A 157 4.34 6.16 -0.24
N TYR A 158 4.34 5.64 -1.47
CA TYR A 158 4.86 6.33 -2.65
C TYR A 158 3.74 7.09 -3.38
N GLY A 159 4.05 8.31 -3.81
CA GLY A 159 3.19 9.12 -4.68
C GLY A 159 4.01 10.01 -5.62
N GLU A 160 3.33 10.65 -6.56
CA GLU A 160 3.92 11.61 -7.49
C GLU A 160 3.10 12.90 -7.49
N ASP A 161 3.77 14.03 -7.61
CA ASP A 161 3.21 15.35 -7.87
C ASP A 161 3.68 15.86 -9.23
N GLU A 162 3.00 16.88 -9.76
CA GLU A 162 3.52 17.70 -10.84
C GLU A 162 3.68 19.15 -10.37
N LYS A 163 4.89 19.70 -10.52
CA LYS A 163 5.22 21.09 -10.19
C LYS A 163 6.05 21.67 -11.33
N ASP A 164 5.58 22.76 -11.92
CA ASP A 164 6.23 23.44 -13.04
C ASP A 164 6.57 22.50 -14.23
N GLY A 165 5.65 21.58 -14.54
CA GLY A 165 5.82 20.58 -15.60
C GLY A 165 6.84 19.48 -15.27
N LYS A 166 7.31 19.39 -14.03
CA LYS A 166 8.22 18.34 -13.55
C LYS A 166 7.51 17.42 -12.58
N VAL A 167 7.70 16.11 -12.77
CA VAL A 167 7.24 15.09 -11.83
C VAL A 167 8.13 15.12 -10.59
N VAL A 168 7.51 15.21 -9.42
CA VAL A 168 8.18 15.20 -8.12
C VAL A 168 7.73 13.95 -7.37
N LYS A 169 8.68 13.08 -7.03
CA LYS A 169 8.42 11.90 -6.20
C LYS A 169 8.11 12.31 -4.77
N LYS A 170 7.21 11.58 -4.12
CA LYS A 170 6.82 11.78 -2.73
C LYS A 170 6.86 10.45 -1.98
N CYS A 171 7.38 10.53 -0.76
CA CYS A 171 7.43 9.44 0.19
C CYS A 171 6.82 9.94 1.50
N THR A 172 5.67 9.40 1.89
CA THR A 172 4.90 9.86 3.06
C THR A 172 4.59 8.72 4.00
N CYS A 173 4.49 9.00 5.29
CA CYS A 173 4.06 8.01 6.28
C CYS A 173 2.56 8.15 6.53
N ALA A 174 1.83 7.04 6.51
CA ALA A 174 0.40 6.96 6.70
C ALA A 174 0.03 6.05 7.88
N ALA A 175 -1.15 6.31 8.44
CA ALA A 175 -1.66 5.59 9.60
C ALA A 175 -1.84 4.10 9.29
N LYS A 176 -1.69 3.25 10.31
CA LYS A 176 -2.00 1.82 10.20
C LYS A 176 -3.45 1.65 9.74
N LEU A 177 -3.68 0.73 8.81
CA LEU A 177 -5.03 0.35 8.40
C LEU A 177 -5.73 -0.36 9.57
N GLU A 178 -6.71 0.31 10.17
CA GLU A 178 -7.62 -0.25 11.15
C GLU A 178 -9.04 -0.10 10.60
N ALA A 179 -9.84 -1.18 10.72
CA ALA A 179 -11.23 -1.11 10.30
C ALA A 179 -11.93 0.02 11.06
N PRO A 180 -12.68 0.91 10.37
CA PRO A 180 -13.42 1.95 11.05
C PRO A 180 -14.45 1.32 11.98
N VAL A 181 -14.60 1.88 13.18
CA VAL A 181 -15.72 1.54 14.06
C VAL A 181 -16.97 2.12 13.41
N PHE A 182 -17.80 1.27 12.82
CA PHE A 182 -19.12 1.69 12.36
C PHE A 182 -20.02 1.77 13.59
N ASP A 183 -20.20 2.97 14.13
CA ASP A 183 -21.25 3.19 15.12
C ASP A 183 -22.59 2.83 14.45
N GLU A 184 -23.31 1.86 15.01
CA GLU A 184 -24.66 1.50 14.56
C GLU A 184 -25.54 2.76 14.68
N LEU A 185 -25.96 3.31 13.54
CA LEU A 185 -26.90 4.43 13.45
C LEU A 185 -28.32 4.00 13.78
#